data_AF-A0A1B9GQT5-F1
#
_entry.id   AF-A0A1B9GQT5-F1
#
_cell.length_a   1.000
_cell.length_b   1.000
_cell.length_c   1.000
_cell.angle_alpha   90.00
_cell.angle_beta   90.00
_cell.angle_gamma   90.00
#
_symmetry.space_group_name_H-M   'P 1'
#
loop_
_entity.id
_entity.type
_entity.pdbx_description
1 polymer ?
#
loop_
_entity_poly.entity_id
_entity_poly.type
_entity_poly.pdbx_seq_one_letter_code
_entity_poly.pdbx_strand_id
1 'polypeptide(L)'
;MSSKQITHLYRSLLREVRLASKKPRATRNPVVVQQIRTLVDSSLSGNGNNTSAEKILIETRDFMRATRIHAELLQRYNPIHGMSEEERIKATARRVGLDTPVEFKGDKE
;
A
#
# COMPACT_ATOMS: atom_id res chain seq x y z
N MET A 1 -15.62 10.42 25.63
CA MET A 1 -14.32 9.92 25.12
C MET A 1 -13.42 11.10 24.78
N SER A 2 -12.11 10.94 24.88
CA SER A 2 -11.17 12.07 24.83
C SER A 2 -10.91 12.49 23.39
N SER A 3 -11.11 13.77 23.04
CA SER A 3 -10.77 14.34 21.73
C SER A 3 -9.30 14.08 21.30
N LYS A 4 -8.41 13.88 22.29
CA LYS A 4 -7.00 13.48 22.08
C LYS A 4 -6.88 12.10 21.41
N GLN A 5 -7.80 11.17 21.69
CA GLN A 5 -7.83 9.83 21.08
C GLN A 5 -8.18 9.92 19.59
N ILE A 6 -9.20 10.69 19.23
CA ILE A 6 -9.63 10.91 17.83
C ILE A 6 -8.49 11.53 17.00
N THR A 7 -7.84 12.57 17.52
CA THR A 7 -6.72 13.22 16.81
C THR A 7 -5.53 12.29 16.60
N HIS A 8 -5.24 11.41 17.57
CA HIS A 8 -4.20 10.39 17.42
C HIS A 8 -4.56 9.35 16.34
N LEU A 9 -5.80 8.85 16.34
CA LEU A 9 -6.30 7.90 15.33
C LEU A 9 -6.28 8.51 13.93
N TYR A 10 -6.75 9.75 13.78
CA TYR A 10 -6.71 10.49 12.53
C TYR A 10 -5.28 10.63 11.98
N ARG A 11 -4.31 11.00 12.83
CA ARG A 11 -2.90 11.10 12.41
C ARG A 11 -2.30 9.74 12.03
N SER A 12 -2.69 8.67 12.74
CA SER A 12 -2.30 7.30 12.40
C SER A 12 -2.82 6.90 11.02
N LEU A 13 -4.10 7.20 10.72
CA LEU A 13 -4.70 6.94 9.41
C LEU A 13 -3.99 7.72 8.28
N LEU A 14 -3.73 9.03 8.47
CA LEU A 14 -2.97 9.82 7.49
C LEU A 14 -1.55 9.28 7.25
N ARG A 15 -0.93 8.72 8.30
CA ARG A 15 0.38 8.07 8.18
C ARG A 15 0.28 6.81 7.33
N GLU A 16 -0.74 5.98 7.51
CA GLU A 16 -0.95 4.79 6.66
C GLU A 16 -1.22 5.16 5.20
N VAL A 17 -2.03 6.20 4.93
CA VAL A 17 -2.22 6.74 3.57
C VAL A 17 -0.88 7.14 2.92
N ARG A 18 0.03 7.74 3.70
CA ARG A 18 1.38 8.07 3.24
C ARG A 18 2.20 6.81 2.97
N LEU A 19 2.19 5.84 3.89
CA LEU A 19 2.98 4.61 3.78
C LEU A 19 2.52 3.70 2.63
N ALA A 20 1.23 3.70 2.32
CA ALA A 20 0.66 2.94 1.21
C ALA A 20 0.90 3.61 -0.17
N SER A 21 1.31 4.88 -0.21
CA SER A 21 1.50 5.59 -1.47
C SER A 21 2.82 5.21 -2.14
N LYS A 22 2.74 4.77 -3.40
CA LYS A 22 3.92 4.49 -4.25
C LYS A 22 4.53 5.75 -4.88
N LYS A 23 3.83 6.88 -4.83
CA LYS A 23 4.26 8.16 -5.44
C LYS A 23 4.97 9.04 -4.42
N PRO A 24 5.99 9.83 -4.81
CA PRO A 24 6.63 10.78 -3.92
C PRO A 24 5.63 11.85 -3.45
N ARG A 25 5.91 12.46 -2.28
CA ARG A 25 5.01 13.43 -1.63
C ARG A 25 4.62 14.59 -2.56
N ALA A 26 5.55 15.06 -3.39
CA ALA A 26 5.35 16.20 -4.29
C ALA A 26 4.30 15.96 -5.37
N THR A 27 4.22 14.74 -5.91
CA THR A 27 3.33 14.40 -7.04
C THR A 27 2.06 13.68 -6.57
N ARG A 28 1.81 13.63 -5.26
CA ARG A 28 0.68 12.89 -4.70
C ARG A 28 -0.59 13.72 -4.83
N ASN A 29 -1.67 13.09 -5.29
CA ASN A 29 -2.98 13.73 -5.37
C ASN A 29 -3.43 14.20 -3.96
N PRO A 30 -3.66 15.51 -3.74
CA PRO A 30 -4.09 16.04 -2.45
C PRO A 30 -5.55 15.71 -2.11
N VAL A 31 -6.37 15.37 -3.12
CA VAL A 31 -7.81 15.16 -2.99
C VAL A 31 -8.16 14.11 -1.93
N VAL A 32 -7.40 13.00 -1.88
CA VAL A 32 -7.66 11.92 -0.90
C VAL A 32 -7.53 12.43 0.54
N VAL A 33 -6.49 13.21 0.83
CA VAL A 33 -6.28 13.75 2.18
C VAL A 33 -7.32 14.82 2.51
N GLN A 34 -7.73 15.61 1.51
CA GLN A 34 -8.81 16.60 1.66
C GLN A 34 -10.15 15.93 1.95
N GLN A 35 -10.50 14.87 1.23
CA GLN A 35 -11.74 14.11 1.45
C GLN A 35 -11.78 13.47 2.83
N ILE A 36 -10.66 12.88 3.28
CA ILE A 36 -10.56 12.33 4.64
C ILE A 36 -10.76 13.44 5.69
N ARG A 37 -10.19 14.64 5.46
CA ARG A 37 -10.41 15.80 6.35
C ARG A 37 -11.88 16.18 6.40
N THR A 38 -12.52 16.40 5.25
CA THR A 38 -13.93 16.82 5.21
C THR A 38 -14.84 15.80 5.88
N LEU A 39 -14.57 14.50 5.71
CA LEU A 39 -15.34 13.45 6.38
C LEU A 39 -15.18 13.51 7.91
N VAL A 40 -13.95 13.65 8.41
CA VAL A 40 -13.69 13.75 9.85
C VAL A 40 -14.29 15.03 10.43
N ASP A 41 -14.12 16.18 9.76
CA ASP A 41 -14.67 17.46 10.19
C ASP A 41 -16.21 17.42 10.20
N SER A 42 -16.83 16.78 9.21
CA SER A 42 -18.29 16.58 9.17
C SER A 42 -18.78 15.69 10.33
N SER A 43 -18.01 14.66 10.67
CA SER A 43 -18.33 13.75 11.77
C SER A 43 -18.17 14.40 13.15
N LEU A 44 -17.25 15.37 13.28
CA LEU A 44 -17.01 16.12 14.51
C LEU A 44 -17.98 17.28 14.71
N SER A 45 -18.46 17.88 13.62
CA SER A 45 -19.36 19.04 13.64
C SER A 45 -20.83 18.65 13.78
N GLY A 46 -21.22 17.46 13.31
CA GLY A 46 -22.55 16.93 13.53
C GLY A 46 -22.76 16.54 14.99
N ASN A 47 -23.92 16.84 15.56
CA ASN A 47 -24.33 16.44 16.93
C ASN A 47 -24.55 14.91 17.08
N GLY A 48 -23.89 14.11 16.24
CA GLY A 48 -24.01 12.66 16.16
C GLY A 48 -23.04 11.95 17.09
N ASN A 49 -23.32 10.67 17.34
CA ASN A 49 -22.57 9.81 18.25
C ASN A 49 -21.08 9.68 17.83
N ASN A 50 -20.18 10.44 18.45
CA ASN A 50 -18.72 10.40 18.24
C ASN A 50 -18.11 8.98 18.25
N THR A 51 -18.77 8.03 18.91
CA THR A 51 -18.38 6.62 18.98
C THR A 51 -18.41 5.91 17.62
N SER A 52 -19.26 6.32 16.68
CA SER A 52 -19.29 5.74 15.33
C SER A 52 -18.10 6.21 14.49
N ALA A 53 -17.76 7.51 14.57
CA ALA A 53 -16.63 8.09 13.86
C ALA A 53 -15.30 7.47 14.30
N GLU A 54 -15.13 7.25 15.60
CA GLU A 54 -13.96 6.56 16.16
C GLU A 54 -13.80 5.15 15.61
N LYS A 55 -14.88 4.37 15.58
CA LYS A 55 -14.87 3.00 15.02
C LYS A 55 -14.48 3.00 13.55
N ILE A 56 -15.09 3.87 12.75
CA ILE A 56 -14.78 4.00 11.32
C ILE A 56 -13.29 4.35 11.14
N LEU A 57 -12.74 5.27 11.92
CA LEU A 57 -11.32 5.64 11.85
C LEU A 57 -10.38 4.47 12.20
N ILE A 58 -10.74 3.66 13.21
CA ILE A 58 -9.96 2.49 13.60
C ILE A 58 -10.00 1.43 12.49
N GLU A 59 -11.20 1.07 12.03
CA GLU A 59 -11.41 0.04 11.01
C GLU A 59 -10.71 0.40 9.69
N THR A 60 -10.87 1.64 9.24
CA THR A 60 -10.22 2.13 8.02
C THR A 60 -8.70 2.14 8.15
N ARG A 61 -8.16 2.58 9.30
CA ARG A 61 -6.72 2.55 9.57
C ARG A 61 -6.19 1.12 9.53
N ASP A 62 -6.88 0.18 10.18
CA ASP A 62 -6.44 -1.21 10.27
C ASP A 62 -6.52 -1.91 8.90
N PHE A 63 -7.57 -1.63 8.13
CA PHE A 63 -7.68 -2.09 6.75
C PHE A 63 -6.52 -1.57 5.87
N MET A 64 -6.22 -0.26 5.91
CA MET A 64 -5.10 0.30 5.14
C MET A 64 -3.74 -0.30 5.55
N ARG A 65 -3.56 -0.55 6.85
CA ARG A 65 -2.36 -1.20 7.36
C ARG A 65 -2.24 -2.65 6.87
N ALA A 66 -3.33 -3.41 6.95
CA ALA A 66 -3.38 -4.80 6.51
C ALA A 66 -3.13 -4.92 5.00
N THR A 67 -3.74 -4.05 4.18
CA THR A 67 -3.52 -4.04 2.72
C THR A 67 -2.07 -3.73 2.36
N ARG A 68 -1.41 -2.80 3.07
CA ARG A 68 0.03 -2.53 2.88
C ARG A 68 0.89 -3.75 3.23
N ILE A 69 0.65 -4.38 4.38
CA ILE A 69 1.40 -5.57 4.82
C ILE A 69 1.17 -6.73 3.86
N HIS A 70 -0.07 -6.94 3.43
CA HIS A 70 -0.42 -7.97 2.45
C HIS A 70 0.33 -7.77 1.12
N ALA A 71 0.39 -6.53 0.62
CA ALA A 71 1.16 -6.23 -0.59
C ALA A 71 2.67 -6.53 -0.41
N GLU A 72 3.23 -6.23 0.76
CA GLU A 72 4.64 -6.52 1.09
C GLU A 72 4.90 -8.04 1.17
N LEU A 73 3.98 -8.80 1.79
CA LEU A 73 4.08 -10.26 1.88
C LEU A 73 3.96 -10.92 0.51
N LEU A 74 3.05 -10.46 -0.34
CA LEU A 74 2.92 -10.96 -1.71
C LEU A 74 4.22 -10.79 -2.49
N GLN A 75 4.88 -9.63 -2.39
CA GLN A 75 6.15 -9.39 -3.08
C GLN A 75 7.27 -10.33 -2.61
N ARG A 76 7.28 -10.72 -1.34
CA ARG A 76 8.32 -11.58 -0.77
C ARG A 76 8.11 -13.06 -1.06
N TYR A 77 6.88 -13.54 -0.91
CA TYR A 77 6.58 -14.97 -0.95
C TYR A 77 5.97 -15.42 -2.28
N ASN A 78 5.45 -14.50 -3.08
CA ASN A 78 4.89 -14.79 -4.39
C ASN A 78 5.42 -13.82 -5.46
N PRO A 79 6.71 -13.93 -5.86
CA PRO A 79 7.31 -13.04 -6.84
C PRO A 79 6.74 -13.19 -8.25
N ILE A 80 5.98 -14.26 -8.52
CA ILE A 80 5.29 -14.50 -9.80
C ILE A 80 3.95 -13.71 -9.84
N HIS A 81 3.50 -13.18 -8.70
CA HIS A 81 2.26 -12.42 -8.61
C HIS A 81 2.33 -11.11 -9.41
N GLY A 82 1.57 -11.03 -10.50
CA GLY A 82 1.53 -9.87 -11.40
C GLY A 82 2.44 -9.97 -12.62
N MET A 83 3.12 -11.11 -12.81
CA MET A 83 3.90 -11.41 -14.00
C MET A 83 2.97 -11.74 -15.17
N SER A 84 3.27 -11.25 -16.38
CA SER A 84 2.51 -11.64 -17.58
C SER A 84 2.77 -13.11 -17.92
N GLU A 85 1.92 -13.70 -18.75
CA GLU A 85 2.11 -15.10 -19.16
C GLU A 85 3.45 -15.30 -19.89
N GLU A 86 3.83 -14.35 -20.75
CA GLU A 86 5.10 -14.35 -21.47
C GLU A 86 6.31 -14.33 -20.52
N GLU A 87 6.27 -13.44 -19.52
CA GLU A 87 7.30 -13.33 -18.51
C GLU A 87 7.40 -14.61 -17.66
N ARG A 88 6.26 -15.24 -17.36
CA ARG A 88 6.19 -16.51 -16.62
C ARG A 88 6.79 -17.66 -17.42
N ILE A 89 6.50 -17.75 -18.72
CA ILE A 89 7.10 -18.74 -19.62
C ILE A 89 8.62 -18.54 -19.65
N LYS A 90 9.10 -17.30 -19.82
CA LYS A 90 10.54 -16.98 -19.82
C LYS A 90 11.23 -17.29 -18.50
N ALA A 91 10.60 -16.98 -17.36
CA ALA A 91 11.14 -17.32 -16.05
C ALA A 91 11.22 -18.84 -15.85
N THR A 92 10.21 -19.57 -16.35
CA THR A 92 10.20 -21.05 -16.32
C THR A 92 11.29 -21.62 -17.20
N ALA A 93 11.44 -21.13 -18.44
CA ALA A 93 12.48 -21.52 -19.39
C ALA A 93 13.89 -21.36 -18.79
N ARG A 94 14.15 -20.23 -18.12
CA ARG A 94 15.40 -20.02 -17.35
C ARG A 94 15.57 -20.98 -16.19
N ARG A 95 14.49 -21.31 -15.47
CA ARG A 95 14.53 -22.25 -14.33
C ARG A 95 14.84 -23.69 -14.78
N VAL A 96 14.32 -24.12 -15.94
CA VAL A 96 14.49 -25.48 -16.45
C VAL A 96 15.71 -25.64 -17.37
N GLY A 97 16.47 -24.56 -17.62
CA GLY A 97 17.65 -24.60 -18.50
C GLY A 97 17.32 -24.62 -20.00
N LEU A 98 16.10 -24.26 -20.40
CA LEU A 98 15.70 -24.11 -21.80
C LEU A 98 16.16 -22.75 -22.38
N ASP A 99 16.27 -21.73 -21.52
CA ASP A 99 16.79 -20.39 -21.85
C ASP A 99 17.99 -20.10 -20.94
N THR A 100 19.21 -20.39 -21.42
CA THR A 100 20.46 -20.18 -20.67
C THR A 100 21.14 -18.88 -21.07
N PRO A 101 21.81 -18.19 -20.13
CA PRO A 101 22.57 -16.99 -20.45
C PRO A 101 23.73 -17.30 -21.39
N VAL A 102 24.06 -16.34 -22.27
CA VAL A 102 25.19 -16.46 -23.19
C VAL A 102 26.50 -16.55 -22.39
N GLU A 103 27.26 -17.61 -22.61
CA GLU A 103 28.56 -17.80 -21.96
C GLU A 103 29.58 -16.76 -22.44
N PHE A 104 30.41 -16.25 -21.53
CA PHE A 104 31.48 -15.31 -21.85
C PHE A 104 32.56 -16.02 -22.69
N LYS A 105 32.62 -15.71 -23.99
CA LYS A 105 33.75 -16.09 -24.84
C LYS A 105 34.88 -15.09 -24.57
N GLY A 106 35.83 -15.47 -23.72
CA GLY A 106 37.06 -14.70 -23.59
C GLY A 106 37.76 -14.63 -24.94
N ASP A 107 38.07 -13.41 -25.39
CA ASP A 107 38.86 -13.18 -26.59
C ASP A 107 40.19 -13.91 -26.43
N LYS A 108 40.41 -14.95 -27.24
CA LYS A 108 41.69 -15.64 -27.31
C LYS A 108 42.65 -14.71 -28.07
N GLU A 109 43.62 -14.14 -27.36
CA GLU A 109 44.86 -13.59 -27.93
C GLU A 109 45.65 -14.67 -28.69
#